data_AF-A0A257QGV9-F1
#
_entry.id   AF-A0A257QGV9-F1
#
_cell.length_a   1.000
_cell.length_b   1.000
_cell.length_c   1.000
_cell.angle_alpha   90.00
_cell.angle_beta   90.00
_cell.angle_gamma   90.00
#
_symmetry.space_group_name_H-M   'P 1'
#
loop_
_entity.id
_entity.type
_entity.pdbx_description
1 polymer ?
#
loop_
_entity_poly.entity_id
_entity_poly.type
_entity_poly.pdbx_seq_one_letter_code
_entity_poly.pdbx_strand_id
1 'polypeptide(L)' 'MRRLYIARDADSAGDRAVASLTERAIAAGIEAITLSPSLSDFNDDLRELGIAELRANLRGQIAPEDVALFMIYD' A
#
# COMPACT_ATOMS: atom_id res chain seq x y z
N MET A 1 -3.89 -7.42 -16.56
CA MET A 1 -4.37 -7.82 -15.22
C MET A 1 -4.82 -6.56 -14.49
N ARG A 2 -5.85 -6.60 -13.64
CA ARG A 2 -6.26 -5.45 -12.82
C ARG A 2 -5.81 -5.68 -11.39
N ARG A 3 -5.27 -4.64 -10.75
CA ARG A 3 -4.72 -4.69 -9.41
C ARG A 3 -5.28 -3.55 -8.55
N LEU A 4 -5.49 -3.84 -7.27
CA LEU A 4 -5.92 -2.90 -6.24
C LEU A 4 -4.85 -2.85 -5.15
N TYR A 5 -4.23 -1.69 -4.99
CA TYR A 5 -3.36 -1.40 -3.87
C TYR A 5 -4.18 -0.85 -2.71
N ILE A 6 -4.04 -1.44 -1.52
CA ILE A 6 -4.79 -1.06 -0.31
C ILE A 6 -3.81 -0.50 0.71
N ALA A 7 -3.78 0.82 0.87
CA ALA A 7 -3.04 1.46 1.96
C ALA A 7 -3.73 1.16 3.29
N ARG A 8 -3.04 0.46 4.18
CA ARG A 8 -3.54 0.04 5.49
C ARG A 8 -3.00 0.95 6.60
N ASP A 9 -3.84 1.38 7.53
CA ASP A 9 -3.37 1.83 8.84
C ASP A 9 -2.96 0.62 9.69
N ALA A 10 -1.84 0.72 10.42
CA ALA A 10 -1.29 -0.37 11.23
C ALA A 10 -2.05 -0.57 12.56
N ASP A 11 -3.37 -0.63 12.46
CA ASP A 11 -4.28 -0.89 13.56
C ASP A 11 -5.30 -2.00 13.20
N SER A 12 -6.17 -2.31 14.16
CA SER A 12 -7.20 -3.34 13.98
C SER A 12 -8.29 -2.96 12.97
N ALA A 13 -8.54 -1.66 12.77
CA ALA A 13 -9.53 -1.19 11.82
C ALA A 13 -9.00 -1.35 10.39
N GLY A 14 -7.74 -1.01 10.16
CA GLY A 14 -7.01 -1.25 8.93
C GLY A 14 -6.97 -2.73 8.57
N ASP A 15 -6.72 -3.62 9.53
CA ASP A 15 -6.77 -5.08 9.28
C ASP A 15 -8.14 -5.54 8.77
N ARG A 16 -9.22 -5.10 9.42
CA ARG A 16 -10.59 -5.45 9.02
C ARG A 16 -10.95 -4.89 7.64
N ALA A 17 -10.52 -3.67 7.36
CA ALA A 17 -10.73 -3.03 6.07
C ALA A 17 -10.01 -3.77 4.94
N VAL A 18 -8.74 -4.12 5.15
CA VAL A 18 -7.94 -4.93 4.19
C VAL A 18 -8.62 -6.26 3.92
N ALA A 19 -9.04 -7.00 4.96
CA ALA A 19 -9.72 -8.28 4.77
C ALA A 19 -10.97 -8.13 3.89
N SER A 20 -11.84 -7.17 4.22
CA SER A 20 -13.10 -6.93 3.49
C SER A 20 -12.87 -6.44 2.05
N LEU A 21 -11.82 -5.68 1.79
CA LEU A 21 -11.47 -5.20 0.45
C LEU A 21 -10.84 -6.32 -0.39
N THR A 22 -9.96 -7.11 0.21
CA THR A 22 -9.33 -8.27 -0.44
C THR A 22 -10.37 -9.29 -0.88
N GLU A 23 -11.33 -9.64 -0.02
CA GLU A 23 -12.43 -10.55 -0.38
C GLU A 23 -13.23 -10.04 -1.59
N ARG A 24 -13.58 -8.76 -1.60
CA ARG A 24 -14.31 -8.14 -2.72
C ARG A 24 -13.49 -8.06 -3.99
N ALA A 25 -12.19 -7.77 -3.90
CA ALA A 25 -11.29 -7.72 -5.04
C ALA A 25 -11.15 -9.10 -5.69
N ILE A 26 -10.93 -10.14 -4.88
CA ILE A 26 -10.86 -11.54 -5.34
C ILE A 26 -12.17 -11.93 -6.04
N ALA A 27 -13.33 -11.63 -5.44
CA ALA A 27 -14.63 -11.90 -6.05
C ALA A 27 -14.83 -11.18 -7.40
N ALA A 28 -14.19 -10.03 -7.58
CA ALA A 28 -14.21 -9.25 -8.83
C ALA A 28 -13.09 -9.62 -9.83
N GLY A 29 -12.26 -10.63 -9.53
CA GLY A 29 -11.10 -11.01 -10.36
C GLY A 29 -10.01 -9.92 -10.41
N ILE A 30 -9.82 -9.19 -9.32
CA ILE A 30 -8.81 -8.15 -9.14
C ILE A 30 -7.80 -8.65 -8.11
N GLU A 31 -6.51 -8.53 -8.41
CA GLU A 31 -5.47 -8.82 -7.43
C GLU A 31 -5.43 -7.71 -6.37
N ALA A 32 -5.46 -8.06 -5.10
CA ALA A 32 -5.31 -7.13 -3.99
C ALA A 32 -3.90 -7.21 -3.42
N ILE A 33 -3.22 -6.06 -3.30
CA ILE A 33 -1.93 -5.93 -2.64
C ILE A 33 -2.05 -4.91 -1.51
N THR A 34 -1.78 -5.34 -0.28
CA THR A 34 -1.76 -4.45 0.87
C THR A 34 -0.44 -3.69 0.94
N LEU A 35 -0.51 -2.38 1.14
CA LEU A 35 0.62 -1.53 1.47
C LEU A 35 0.58 -1.25 2.97
N SER A 36 1.66 -1.57 3.67
CA SER A 36 1.80 -1.36 5.12
C SER A 36 2.78 -0.21 5.41
N PRO A 37 2.45 0.71 6.33
CA PRO A 37 3.38 1.71 6.82
C PRO A 37 4.48 1.06 7.68
N SER A 38 5.55 1.80 7.93
CA SER A 38 6.61 1.41 8.86
C SER A 38 6.25 1.74 10.31
N LEU A 39 5.49 2.81 10.51
CA LEU A 39 4.95 3.29 11.79
C LEU A 39 3.44 2.98 11.90
N SER A 40 2.66 3.92 12.44
CA SER A 40 1.23 3.70 12.72
C SER A 40 0.34 3.90 11.49
N ASP A 41 0.62 4.94 10.71
CA ASP A 41 0.00 5.20 9.40
C ASP A 41 1.03 5.81 8.44
N PHE A 42 0.64 6.00 7.18
CA PHE A 42 1.52 6.62 6.19
C PHE A 42 1.81 8.11 6.45
N ASN A 43 0.97 8.80 7.24
CA ASN A 43 1.22 10.18 7.61
C ASN A 43 2.36 10.27 8.64
N ASP A 44 2.40 9.35 9.59
CA ASP A 44 3.46 9.23 10.58
C ASP A 44 4.77 8.88 9.88
N ASP A 45 4.77 7.92 8.95
CA ASP A 45 5.94 7.64 8.10
C ASP A 45 6.43 8.91 7.39
N LEU A 46 5.52 9.66 6.77
CA LEU A 46 5.89 10.89 6.06
C LEU A 46 6.45 11.96 7.01
N ARG A 47 5.86 12.11 8.19
CA ARG A 47 6.22 13.17 9.16
C ARG A 47 7.49 12.86 9.93
N GLU A 48 7.72 11.59 10.26
CA GLU A 48 8.82 11.16 11.13
C GLU A 48 10.02 10.62 10.35
N LEU A 49 9.78 9.86 9.28
CA LEU A 49 10.84 9.24 8.46
C LEU A 49 11.14 10.06 7.19
N GLY A 50 10.16 10.84 6.73
CA GLY A 50 10.30 11.69 5.56
C GLY A 50 9.97 10.98 4.24
N ILE A 51 9.87 11.78 3.17
CA ILE A 51 9.42 11.30 1.86
C ILE A 51 10.33 10.24 1.22
N ALA A 52 11.64 10.31 1.49
CA ALA A 52 12.60 9.36 0.92
C ALA A 52 12.39 7.94 1.47
N GLU A 53 12.28 7.81 2.80
CA GLU A 53 12.01 6.54 3.47
C GLU A 53 10.63 6.00 3.12
N LEU A 54 9.60 6.86 3.13
CA LEU A 54 8.25 6.47 2.71
C LEU A 54 8.24 5.90 1.28
N ARG A 55 8.92 6.56 0.34
CA ARG A 55 9.04 6.08 -1.05
C ARG A 55 9.80 4.76 -1.13
N ALA A 56 10.92 4.63 -0.42
CA ALA A 56 11.71 3.40 -0.42
C ALA A 56 10.90 2.20 0.10
N ASN A 57 10.17 2.39 1.20
CA ASN A 57 9.27 1.39 1.76
C ASN A 57 8.16 0.99 0.77
N LEU A 58 7.44 1.97 0.20
CA LEU A 58 6.38 1.71 -0.77
C LEU A 58 6.89 1.01 -2.03
N ARG A 59 8.10 1.36 -2.50
CA ARG A 59 8.71 0.77 -3.70
C ARG A 59 8.91 -0.74 -3.57
N GLY A 60 9.24 -1.22 -2.38
CA GLY A 60 9.40 -2.65 -2.11
C GLY A 60 8.07 -3.44 -2.06
N GLN A 61 6.94 -2.75 -1.92
CA GLN A 61 5.61 -3.36 -1.79
C GLN A 61 4.78 -3.26 -3.07
N ILE A 62 5.10 -2.30 -3.94
CA ILE A 62 4.46 -2.15 -5.26
C ILE A 62 5.04 -3.18 -6.23
N ALA A 63 4.18 -3.72 -7.10
CA ALA A 63 4.62 -4.69 -8.09
C ALA A 63 5.61 -4.02 -9.06
N PRO A 64 6.70 -4.67 -9.47
CA PRO A 64 7.74 -4.03 -10.27
C PRO A 64 7.23 -3.33 -11.53
N GLU A 65 6.23 -3.91 -12.21
CA GLU A 65 5.58 -3.32 -13.38
C GLU A 65 4.85 -2.00 -13.10
N ASP A 66 4.37 -1.81 -11.87
CA ASP A 66 3.58 -0.66 -11.44
C ASP A 66 4.46 0.44 -10.80
N VAL A 67 5.67 0.09 -10.34
CA VAL A 67 6.64 1.07 -9.82
C VAL A 67 6.95 2.14 -10.87
N ALA A 68 7.16 1.74 -12.12
CA ALA A 68 7.44 2.66 -13.22
C ALA A 68 6.26 3.61 -13.54
N LEU A 69 5.03 3.23 -13.18
CA LEU A 69 3.82 4.03 -13.40
C LEU A 69 3.55 5.00 -12.25
N PHE A 70 3.81 4.57 -11.01
CA PHE A 70 3.44 5.35 -9.81
C PHE A 70 4.58 6.18 -9.22
N MET A 71 5.84 5.86 -9.52
CA MET A 71 7.01 6.51 -8.94
C MET A 71 7.85 7.23 -10.01
N ILE A 72 7.20 8.12 -10.77
CA ILE A 72 7.75 8.84 -11.92
C ILE A 72 8.72 9.99 -11.56
N TYR A 73 8.98 10.22 -10.28
CA TYR A 73 9.86 11.30 -9.82
C TYR A 73 10.88 10.73 -8.83
N ASP A 74 12.16 10.78 -9.20
CA ASP A 74 13.29 10.64 -8.27
C ASP A 74 13.48 11.95 -7.50
#